data_AF-A0AAV4TDB2-F1
#
_entry.id   AF-A0AAV4TDB2-F1
#
_cell.length_a   1.000
_cell.length_b   1.000
_cell.length_c   1.000
_cell.angle_alpha   90.00
_cell.angle_beta   90.00
_cell.angle_gamma   90.00
#
_symmetry.space_group_name_H-M   'P 1'
#
loop_
_entity.id
_entity.type
_entity.pdbx_description
1 polymer ?
#
loop_
_entity_poly.entity_id
_entity_poly.type
_entity_poly.pdbx_seq_one_letter_code
_entity_poly.pdbx_strand_id
1 'polypeptide(L)'
;MDAMSLQYLLRNSMYLRILYLEEASCLNDMLMKDIINGNPLAFYYLDKVCVEECSLSRRGLKIFLENAENLTMAGFECYDADLSILVEELNRNIYHEYSVVRDCFDFV
;
A
#
# COMPACT_ATOMS: atom_id res chain seq x y z
N MET A 1 -1.36 7.29 -13.30
CA MET A 1 -0.29 6.35 -13.76
C MET A 1 -0.91 5.10 -14.38
N ASP A 2 -0.30 4.46 -15.39
CA ASP A 2 -0.80 3.20 -15.96
C ASP A 2 -0.31 1.94 -15.21
N ALA A 3 -1.04 0.84 -15.37
CA ALA A 3 -0.78 -0.41 -14.66
C ALA A 3 0.60 -1.03 -14.96
N MET A 4 1.08 -0.91 -16.21
CA MET A 4 2.36 -1.52 -16.61
C MET A 4 3.53 -0.77 -15.99
N SER A 5 3.45 0.57 -15.98
CA SER A 5 4.46 1.41 -15.34
C SER A 5 4.53 1.16 -13.83
N LEU A 6 3.39 1.08 -13.15
CA LEU A 6 3.33 0.77 -11.71
C LEU A 6 3.89 -0.62 -11.41
N GLN A 7 3.51 -1.63 -12.21
CA GLN A 7 4.02 -2.99 -12.05
C GLN A 7 5.54 -3.02 -12.20
N TYR A 8 6.07 -2.35 -13.23
CA TYR A 8 7.49 -2.30 -13.48
C TYR A 8 8.24 -1.64 -12.32
N LEU A 9 7.75 -0.50 -11.83
CA LEU A 9 8.35 0.21 -10.69
C LEU A 9 8.40 -0.69 -9.45
N LEU A 10 7.26 -1.25 -9.04
CA LEU A 10 7.17 -2.01 -7.79
C LEU A 10 7.90 -3.35 -7.85
N ARG A 11 7.91 -4.04 -9.01
CA ARG A 11 8.68 -5.29 -9.16
C ARG A 11 10.19 -5.06 -9.07
N ASN A 12 10.69 -3.92 -9.51
CA ASN A 12 12.12 -3.64 -9.54
C ASN A 12 12.63 -2.86 -8.33
N SER A 13 11.76 -2.40 -7.43
CA SER A 13 12.13 -1.61 -6.25
C SER A 13 12.31 -2.47 -5.00
N MET A 14 13.42 -3.22 -4.93
CA MET A 14 13.67 -4.18 -3.83
C MET A 14 13.82 -3.55 -2.43
N TYR A 15 14.04 -2.25 -2.33
CA TYR A 15 14.26 -1.54 -1.07
C TYR A 15 13.32 -0.35 -0.92
N LEU A 16 12.15 -0.41 -1.56
CA LEU A 16 11.16 0.65 -1.48
C LEU A 16 10.70 0.83 -0.02
N ARG A 17 11.01 1.99 0.57
CA ARG A 17 10.63 2.33 1.94
C ARG A 17 9.37 3.19 2.02
N ILE A 18 9.18 4.05 1.03
CA ILE A 18 8.13 5.05 1.01
C ILE A 18 7.43 4.92 -0.34
N LEU A 19 6.12 4.73 -0.31
CA LEU A 19 5.28 4.65 -1.51
C LEU A 19 4.14 5.66 -1.39
N TYR A 20 4.16 6.67 -2.24
CA TYR A 20 3.05 7.60 -2.42
C TYR A 20 2.50 7.46 -3.82
N LEU A 21 1.20 7.19 -3.93
CA LEU A 21 0.51 7.03 -5.21
C LEU A 21 -0.74 7.90 -5.23
N GLU A 22 -0.68 8.99 -5.99
CA GLU A 22 -1.83 9.82 -6.34
C GLU A 22 -2.53 9.22 -7.57
N GLU A 23 -3.86 9.23 -7.61
CA GLU A 23 -4.68 8.69 -8.72
C GLU A 23 -4.34 7.22 -9.09
N ALA A 24 -4.27 6.34 -8.08
CA ALA A 24 -3.83 4.96 -8.22
C ALA A 24 -4.94 4.00 -8.71
N SER A 25 -5.84 4.46 -9.59
CA SER A 25 -7.03 3.69 -10.02
C SER A 25 -6.70 2.37 -10.71
N CYS A 26 -5.50 2.25 -11.29
CA CYS A 26 -5.01 0.99 -11.84
C CYS A 26 -4.59 -0.05 -10.79
N LEU A 27 -4.35 0.36 -9.54
CA LEU A 27 -4.00 -0.52 -8.43
C LEU A 27 -5.25 -1.26 -7.95
N ASN A 28 -5.44 -2.45 -8.50
CA ASN A 28 -6.50 -3.39 -8.13
C ASN A 28 -5.92 -4.72 -7.64
N ASP A 29 -6.78 -5.62 -7.18
CA ASP A 29 -6.39 -6.92 -6.61
C ASP A 29 -5.54 -7.77 -7.58
N MET A 30 -5.84 -7.72 -8.89
CA MET A 30 -5.11 -8.47 -9.90
C MET A 30 -3.68 -7.93 -10.04
N LEU A 31 -3.54 -6.61 -10.20
CA LEU A 31 -2.24 -5.97 -10.32
C LEU A 31 -1.39 -6.18 -9.06
N MET A 32 -2.00 -6.03 -7.88
CA MET A 32 -1.35 -6.27 -6.60
C MET A 32 -0.79 -7.70 -6.50
N LYS A 33 -1.61 -8.70 -6.85
CA LYS A 33 -1.19 -10.09 -6.87
C LYS A 33 -0.06 -10.35 -7.87
N ASP A 34 -0.12 -9.73 -9.04
CA ASP A 34 0.93 -9.85 -10.05
C ASP A 34 2.24 -9.22 -9.60
N ILE A 35 2.21 -8.09 -8.89
CA ILE A 35 3.39 -7.46 -8.31
C ILE A 35 4.04 -8.41 -7.30
N ILE A 36 3.26 -8.94 -6.35
CA ILE A 36 3.74 -9.85 -5.30
C ILE A 36 4.30 -11.14 -5.90
N ASN A 37 3.62 -11.74 -6.88
CA ASN A 37 4.10 -12.96 -7.53
C ASN A 37 5.39 -12.74 -8.32
N GLY A 38 5.56 -11.56 -8.92
CA GLY A 38 6.76 -11.20 -9.66
C GLY A 38 7.94 -10.81 -8.77
N ASN A 39 7.65 -10.27 -7.59
CA ASN A 39 8.63 -9.95 -6.55
C ASN A 39 7.99 -10.09 -5.16
N PRO A 40 8.20 -11.22 -4.46
CA PRO A 40 7.65 -11.46 -3.12
C PRO A 40 8.12 -10.46 -2.06
N LEU A 41 9.24 -9.76 -2.32
CA LEU A 41 9.81 -8.77 -1.41
C LEU A 41 9.43 -7.33 -1.79
N ALA A 42 8.54 -7.13 -2.78
CA ALA A 42 8.18 -5.80 -3.28
C ALA A 42 7.70 -4.84 -2.18
N PHE A 43 7.07 -5.37 -1.13
CA PHE A 43 6.55 -4.59 -0.01
C PHE A 43 7.26 -4.89 1.31
N TYR A 44 8.25 -5.79 1.33
CA TYR A 44 8.87 -6.23 2.58
C TYR A 44 9.52 -5.07 3.34
N TYR A 45 10.26 -4.19 2.65
CA TYR A 45 10.94 -3.05 3.26
C TYR A 45 10.08 -1.78 3.33
N LEU A 46 8.81 -1.86 2.94
CA LEU A 46 7.92 -0.72 2.92
C LEU A 46 7.60 -0.29 4.35
N ASP A 47 7.92 0.96 4.65
CA ASP A 47 7.78 1.59 5.97
C ASP A 47 6.54 2.49 6.00
N LYS A 48 6.36 3.27 4.93
CA LYS A 48 5.22 4.19 4.77
C LYS A 48 4.54 4.01 3.43
N VAL A 49 3.22 3.98 3.45
CA VAL A 49 2.39 3.98 2.24
C VAL A 49 1.28 5.00 2.34
N CYS A 50 1.01 5.72 1.26
CA CYS A 50 -0.18 6.52 1.09
C CYS A 50 -0.69 6.37 -0.34
N VAL A 51 -1.96 5.98 -0.49
CA VAL A 51 -2.58 5.69 -1.78
C VAL A 51 -3.92 6.40 -1.90
N GLU A 52 -4.06 7.18 -2.96
CA GLU A 52 -5.29 7.89 -3.34
C GLU A 52 -5.94 7.16 -4.52
N GLU A 53 -7.27 7.14 -4.56
CA GLU A 53 -8.07 6.60 -5.66
C GLU A 53 -7.71 5.19 -6.16
N CYS A 54 -7.40 4.21 -5.29
CA CYS A 54 -7.15 2.83 -5.73
C CYS A 54 -8.44 2.01 -5.92
N SER A 55 -8.33 0.90 -6.65
CA SER A 55 -9.43 -0.04 -6.92
C SER A 55 -9.24 -1.37 -6.19
N LEU A 56 -8.57 -1.36 -5.04
CA LEU A 56 -8.41 -2.55 -4.22
C LEU A 56 -9.74 -2.97 -3.60
N SER A 57 -10.01 -4.26 -3.50
CA SER A 57 -11.04 -4.72 -2.57
C SER A 57 -10.48 -4.72 -1.15
N ARG A 58 -11.35 -4.86 -0.14
CA ARG A 58 -10.92 -5.17 1.23
C ARG A 58 -9.97 -6.37 1.31
N ARG A 59 -10.18 -7.37 0.43
CA ARG A 59 -9.28 -8.54 0.33
C ARG A 59 -7.93 -8.16 -0.27
N GLY A 60 -7.91 -7.33 -1.30
CA GLY A 60 -6.67 -6.80 -1.88
C GLY A 60 -5.87 -5.99 -0.87
N LEU A 61 -6.53 -5.13 -0.11
CA LEU A 61 -5.94 -4.37 0.99
C LEU A 61 -5.36 -5.30 2.07
N LYS A 62 -6.10 -6.33 2.48
CA LYS A 62 -5.60 -7.33 3.43
C LYS A 62 -4.33 -8.02 2.94
N ILE A 63 -4.32 -8.51 1.69
CA ILE A 63 -3.15 -9.17 1.08
C ILE A 63 -1.95 -8.21 1.07
N PHE A 64 -2.18 -6.94 0.72
CA PHE A 64 -1.12 -5.93 0.76
C PHE A 64 -0.53 -5.78 2.17
N LEU A 65 -1.38 -5.62 3.19
CA LEU A 65 -0.95 -5.47 4.59
C LEU A 65 -0.23 -6.72 5.11
N GLU A 66 -0.61 -7.92 4.67
CA GLU A 66 0.06 -9.17 5.03
C GLU A 66 1.47 -9.26 4.42
N ASN A 67 1.71 -8.64 3.25
CA ASN A 67 3.02 -8.67 2.58
C ASN A 67 3.93 -7.49 2.98
N ALA A 68 3.37 -6.44 3.58
CA ALA A 68 4.10 -5.26 4.01
C ALA A 68 4.53 -5.35 5.48
N GLU A 69 5.28 -6.38 5.87
CA GLU A 69 5.59 -6.73 7.28
C GLU A 69 6.27 -5.60 8.09
N ASN A 70 7.04 -4.72 7.44
CA ASN A 70 7.72 -3.60 8.11
C ASN A 70 6.93 -2.28 8.07
N LEU A 71 5.70 -2.30 7.54
CA LEU A 71 4.87 -1.11 7.44
C LEU A 71 4.55 -0.55 8.83
N THR A 72 4.85 0.73 9.03
CA THR A 72 4.56 1.48 10.25
C THR A 72 3.43 2.49 10.05
N MET A 73 3.23 2.92 8.80
CA MET A 73 2.27 3.96 8.45
C MET A 73 1.54 3.65 7.14
N ALA A 74 0.21 3.73 7.14
CA ALA A 74 -0.61 3.41 5.98
C ALA A 74 -1.79 4.38 5.82
N GLY A 75 -1.89 5.05 4.67
CA GLY A 75 -3.04 5.88 4.33
C GLY A 75 -3.72 5.34 3.07
N PHE A 76 -5.03 5.12 3.12
CA PHE A 76 -5.83 4.73 1.97
C PHE A 76 -7.14 5.52 1.97
N GLU A 77 -7.26 6.51 1.08
CA GLU A 77 -8.33 7.53 1.10
C GLU A 77 -9.74 6.95 1.25
N CYS A 78 -10.06 5.89 0.49
CA CYS A 78 -11.40 5.29 0.48
C CYS A 78 -11.59 4.15 1.49
N TYR A 79 -10.58 3.85 2.32
CA TYR A 79 -10.55 2.63 3.13
C TYR A 79 -10.27 2.86 4.61
N ASP A 80 -10.35 4.09 5.14
CA ASP A 80 -10.03 4.38 6.54
C ASP A 80 -10.68 3.39 7.53
N ALA A 81 -11.99 3.13 7.40
CA ALA A 81 -12.69 2.19 8.27
C ALA A 81 -12.24 0.73 8.09
N ASP A 82 -12.02 0.28 6.85
CA ASP A 82 -11.55 -1.08 6.56
C ASP A 82 -10.11 -1.28 7.03
N LEU A 83 -9.28 -0.25 6.92
CA LEU A 83 -7.88 -0.26 7.31
C LEU A 83 -7.73 -0.40 8.82
N SER A 84 -8.50 0.36 9.62
CA SER A 84 -8.53 0.19 11.08
C SER A 84 -8.87 -1.25 11.48
N ILE A 85 -9.94 -1.82 10.90
CA ILE A 85 -10.38 -3.19 11.20
C ILE A 85 -9.29 -4.19 10.82
N LEU A 86 -8.67 -4.05 9.64
CA LEU A 86 -7.64 -4.97 9.19
C LEU A 86 -6.35 -4.89 10.01
N VAL A 87 -5.95 -3.68 10.45
CA VAL A 87 -4.79 -3.49 11.32
C VAL A 87 -5.01 -4.19 12.67
N GLU A 88 -6.22 -4.08 13.23
CA GLU A 88 -6.61 -4.81 14.43
C GLU A 88 -6.67 -6.33 14.22
N GLU A 89 -7.32 -6.81 13.14
CA GLU A 89 -7.40 -8.24 12.78
C GLU A 89 -6.02 -8.89 12.64
N LEU A 90 -5.07 -8.17 12.05
CA LEU A 90 -3.71 -8.64 11.83
C LEU A 90 -2.81 -8.43 13.06
N ASN A 91 -3.32 -7.82 14.13
CA ASN A 91 -2.58 -7.45 15.34
C ASN A 91 -1.30 -6.67 15.02
N ARG A 92 -1.41 -5.67 14.14
CA ARG A 92 -0.27 -4.85 13.70
C ARG A 92 -0.28 -3.50 14.38
N ASN A 93 0.92 -2.95 14.59
CA ASN A 93 1.11 -1.60 15.08
C ASN A 93 1.34 -0.65 13.90
N ILE A 94 0.27 -0.35 13.15
CA ILE A 94 0.30 0.55 11.99
C ILE A 94 -0.52 1.80 12.32
N TYR A 95 0.11 2.96 12.19
CA TYR A 95 -0.61 4.24 12.21
C TYR A 95 -1.32 4.46 10.88
N HIS A 96 -2.62 4.73 10.89
CA HIS A 96 -3.45 4.58 9.70
C HIS A 96 -4.47 5.69 9.42
N GLU A 97 -4.25 6.88 9.94
CA GLU A 97 -5.13 8.02 9.71
C GLU A 97 -4.74 8.74 8.41
N TYR A 98 -5.54 8.60 7.35
CA TYR A 98 -5.15 9.05 6.01
C TYR A 98 -4.69 10.50 5.92
N SER A 99 -5.43 11.46 6.50
CA SER A 99 -5.05 12.89 6.49
C SER A 99 -3.66 13.11 7.08
N VAL A 100 -3.40 12.53 8.25
CA VAL A 100 -2.11 12.66 8.95
C VAL A 100 -1.01 11.94 8.19
N VAL A 101 -1.30 10.77 7.63
CA VAL A 101 -0.34 10.04 6.81
C VAL A 101 0.03 10.88 5.59
N ARG A 102 -0.95 11.39 4.84
CA ARG A 102 -0.73 12.28 3.67
C ARG A 102 0.13 13.48 4.04
N ASP A 103 -0.20 14.18 5.13
CA ASP A 103 0.59 15.31 5.61
C ASP A 103 2.05 14.92 5.87
N CYS A 104 2.32 13.71 6.35
CA CYS A 104 3.70 13.23 6.56
C CYS A 104 4.49 13.04 5.25
N PHE A 105 3.83 12.86 4.11
CA PHE A 105 4.48 12.78 2.79
C PHE A 105 4.76 14.16 2.20
N ASP A 106 3.96 15.18 2.53
CA ASP A 106 4.16 16.57 2.05
C ASP A 106 5.45 17.24 2.60
N PHE A 107 6.12 16.62 3.58
CA PHE A 107 7.38 17.07 4.16
C PHE A 107 8.63 16.33 3.65
N VAL A 108 8.50 15.39 2.71
CA VAL A 108 9.60 14.56 2.16
C VAL A 108 9.97 15.00 0.75
#